data_AF-A0A7C0VC00-F1
#
_entry.id   AF-A0A7C0VC00-F1
#
_cell.length_a   1.000
_cell.length_b   1.000
_cell.length_c   1.000
_cell.angle_alpha   90.00
_cell.angle_beta   90.00
_cell.angle_gamma   90.00
#
_symmetry.space_group_name_H-M   'P 1'
#
loop_
_entity.id
_entity.type
_entity.pdbx_description
1 polymer ?
#
loop_
_entity_poly.entity_id
_entity_poly.type
_entity_poly.pdbx_seq_one_letter_code
_entity_poly.pdbx_strand_id
1 'polypeptide(L)'
;MLDPFKLLGVDKDASPEEIKRAYYKLAKKYHPDHLPEGVKETYIEHFLRLTWAYKLLIDKKRRESYLRDIALGEFEHEVEK
;
A
#
# COMPACT_ATOMS: atom_id res chain seq x y z
N MET A 1 -10.74 0.97 -7.82
CA MET A 1 -10.27 0.10 -6.71
C MET A 1 -8.76 0.18 -6.62
N LEU A 2 -8.22 0.66 -5.50
CA LEU A 2 -6.79 0.57 -5.20
C LEU A 2 -6.55 -0.71 -4.40
N ASP A 3 -6.00 -1.73 -5.07
CA ASP A 3 -5.62 -2.98 -4.42
C ASP A 3 -4.31 -2.79 -3.61
N PRO A 4 -4.31 -2.90 -2.27
CA PRO A 4 -3.09 -2.74 -1.46
C PRO A 4 -2.04 -3.80 -1.82
N PHE A 5 -2.47 -4.99 -2.23
CA PHE A 5 -1.60 -6.05 -2.75
C PHE A 5 -0.89 -5.62 -4.04
N LYS A 6 -1.63 -5.11 -5.04
CA LYS A 6 -1.03 -4.60 -6.28
C LYS A 6 -0.16 -3.37 -6.03
N LEU A 7 -0.55 -2.52 -5.08
CA LEU A 7 0.21 -1.32 -4.73
C LEU A 7 1.60 -1.67 -4.20
N LEU A 8 1.68 -2.69 -3.34
CA LEU A 8 2.94 -3.24 -2.83
C LEU A 8 3.62 -4.18 -3.83
N GLY A 9 2.95 -4.55 -4.93
CA GLY A 9 3.47 -5.49 -5.92
C GLY A 9 3.61 -6.92 -5.38
N VAL A 10 2.72 -7.31 -4.45
CA VAL A 10 2.69 -8.62 -3.81
C VAL A 10 1.40 -9.36 -4.17
N ASP A 11 1.42 -10.68 -4.05
CA ASP A 11 0.24 -11.49 -4.28
C ASP A 11 -0.79 -11.37 -3.14
N LYS A 12 -2.06 -11.68 -3.41
CA LYS A 12 -3.12 -11.73 -2.39
C LYS A 12 -2.86 -12.78 -1.33
N ASP A 13 -2.07 -13.80 -1.65
CA ASP A 13 -1.63 -14.84 -0.72
C ASP A 13 -0.30 -14.49 0.01
N ALA A 14 0.26 -13.30 -0.25
CA ALA A 14 1.55 -12.92 0.28
C ALA A 14 1.59 -12.99 1.82
N SER A 15 2.70 -13.55 2.30
CA SER A 15 3.00 -13.63 3.73
C SER A 15 3.34 -12.25 4.30
N PRO A 16 3.14 -12.01 5.61
CA PRO A 16 3.51 -10.73 6.24
C PRO A 16 4.99 -10.38 6.06
N GLU A 17 5.87 -11.39 5.95
CA GLU A 17 7.29 -11.21 5.64
C GLU A 17 7.53 -10.69 4.21
N GLU A 18 6.77 -11.18 3.23
CA GLU A 18 6.84 -10.71 1.84
C GLU A 18 6.32 -9.28 1.71
N ILE A 19 5.19 -8.98 2.34
CA ILE A 19 4.61 -7.63 2.43
C ILE A 19 5.64 -6.65 3.00
N LYS A 20 6.32 -7.02 4.09
CA LYS A 20 7.37 -6.20 4.71
C LYS A 20 8.58 -6.02 3.78
N ARG A 21 9.04 -7.08 3.11
CA ARG A 21 10.14 -7.01 2.14
C ARG A 21 9.81 -6.11 0.95
N ALA A 22 8.61 -6.23 0.40
CA ALA A 22 8.15 -5.43 -0.74
C ALA A 22 8.03 -3.95 -0.35
N TYR A 23 7.43 -3.65 0.80
CA TYR A 23 7.39 -2.30 1.35
C TYR A 23 8.79 -1.70 1.50
N TYR A 24 9.75 -2.44 2.05
CA TYR A 24 11.12 -1.94 2.22
C TYR A 24 11.81 -1.65 0.88
N LYS A 25 11.61 -2.52 -0.13
CA LYS A 25 12.14 -2.30 -1.48
C LYS A 25 11.56 -1.04 -2.11
N LEU A 26 10.25 -0.82 -1.97
CA LEU A 26 9.58 0.36 -2.52
C LEU A 26 9.97 1.62 -1.73
N ALA A 27 9.98 1.59 -0.40
CA ALA A 27 10.43 2.72 0.43
C ALA A 27 11.83 3.21 0.04
N LYS A 28 12.75 2.29 -0.27
CA LYS A 28 14.10 2.63 -0.75
C LYS A 28 14.10 3.22 -2.17
N LYS A 29 13.21 2.72 -3.04
CA LYS A 29 13.04 3.22 -4.42
C LYS A 29 12.39 4.61 -4.47
N TYR A 30 11.47 4.89 -3.55
CA TYR A 30 10.72 6.14 -3.47
C TYR A 30 11.30 7.12 -2.42
N HIS A 31 12.55 6.92 -1.99
CA HIS A 31 13.15 7.72 -0.92
C HIS A 31 13.41 9.19 -1.39
N PRO A 32 12.97 10.21 -0.64
CA PRO A 32 13.00 11.62 -1.05
C PRO A 32 14.40 12.23 -1.21
N ASP A 33 15.44 11.52 -0.76
CA ASP A 33 16.85 11.95 -0.82
C ASP A 33 17.44 11.90 -2.24
N HIS A 34 16.92 11.02 -3.09
CA HIS A 34 17.42 10.85 -4.47
C HIS A 34 16.45 11.38 -5.54
N LEU A 35 15.41 12.11 -5.13
CA LEU A 35 14.34 12.51 -6.04
C LEU A 35 14.45 13.98 -6.47
N PRO A 36 14.26 14.28 -7.77
CA PRO A 36 14.14 15.64 -8.24
C PRO A 36 12.94 16.36 -7.60
N GLU A 37 13.07 17.66 -7.38
CA GLU A 37 12.09 18.48 -6.65
C GLU A 37 10.69 18.43 -7.28
N GLY A 38 10.60 18.36 -8.61
CA GLY A 38 9.32 18.29 -9.35
C GLY A 38 8.58 16.95 -9.30
N VAL A 39 9.21 15.87 -8.79
CA VAL A 39 8.52 14.57 -8.61
C VAL A 39 8.33 14.22 -7.14
N LYS A 40 8.87 15.02 -6.23
CA LYS A 40 8.87 14.74 -4.79
C LYS A 40 7.46 14.56 -4.24
N GLU A 41 6.52 15.41 -4.67
CA GLU A 41 5.11 15.39 -4.25
C GLU A 41 4.40 14.08 -4.66
N THR A 42 4.51 13.69 -5.94
CA THR A 42 3.95 12.43 -6.45
C THR A 42 4.54 11.21 -5.72
N TYR A 43 5.83 11.25 -5.40
CA TYR A 43 6.49 10.16 -4.68
C TYR A 43 6.06 10.11 -3.20
N ILE A 44 5.83 11.25 -2.56
CA ILE A 44 5.26 11.33 -1.20
C ILE A 44 3.87 10.71 -1.19
N GLU A 45 3.00 11.06 -2.14
CA GLU A 45 1.67 10.44 -2.27
C GLU A 45 1.77 8.91 -2.45
N HIS A 46 2.63 8.45 -3.34
CA HIS A 46 2.86 7.02 -3.55
C HIS A 46 3.36 6.35 -2.26
N PHE A 47 4.28 6.97 -1.55
CA PHE A 47 4.80 6.46 -0.28
C PHE A 47 3.74 6.37 0.81
N LEU A 48 2.86 7.37 0.91
CA LEU A 48 1.72 7.36 1.83
C LEU A 48 0.76 6.21 1.52
N ARG A 49 0.42 6.01 0.24
CA ARG A 49 -0.42 4.88 -0.19
C ARG A 49 0.25 3.54 0.14
N LEU A 50 1.56 3.42 -0.08
CA LEU A 50 2.33 2.19 0.22
C LEU A 50 2.35 1.88 1.72
N THR A 51 2.55 2.88 2.56
CA THR A 51 2.56 2.70 4.01
C THR A 51 1.16 2.44 4.55
N TRP A 52 0.12 3.03 3.97
CA TRP A 52 -1.27 2.66 4.25
C TRP A 52 -1.56 1.20 3.90
N ALA A 53 -1.21 0.76 2.70
CA ALA A 53 -1.37 -0.63 2.26
C ALA A 53 -0.61 -1.61 3.17
N TYR A 54 0.64 -1.28 3.52
CA TYR A 54 1.44 -2.08 4.45
C TYR A 54 0.76 -2.22 5.81
N LYS A 55 0.31 -1.11 6.41
CA LYS A 55 -0.37 -1.11 7.72
C LYS A 55 -1.68 -1.89 7.70
N LEU A 56 -2.39 -1.90 6.58
CA LEU A 56 -3.62 -2.64 6.39
C LEU A 56 -3.36 -4.15 6.28
N LEU A 57 -2.33 -4.53 5.51
CA LEU A 57 -2.02 -5.93 5.22
C LEU A 57 -1.22 -6.65 6.32
N ILE A 58 -0.38 -5.93 7.06
CA ILE A 58 0.44 -6.49 8.15
C ILE A 58 -0.41 -6.88 9.37
N ASP A 59 -1.52 -6.16 9.58
CA ASP A 59 -2.46 -6.44 10.65
C ASP A 59 -3.50 -7.44 10.16
N LYS A 60 -3.46 -8.64 10.74
CA LYS A 60 -4.34 -9.74 10.33
C LYS A 60 -5.83 -9.39 10.45
N LYS A 61 -6.21 -8.63 11.49
CA LYS A 61 -7.60 -8.23 11.73
C LYS A 61 -8.06 -7.20 10.71
N ARG A 62 -7.22 -6.21 10.41
CA ARG A 62 -7.49 -5.22 9.35
C ARG A 62 -7.53 -5.83 7.96
N ARG A 63 -6.60 -6.74 7.65
CA ARG A 63 -6.59 -7.49 6.39
C ARG A 63 -7.87 -8.29 6.20
N GLU A 64 -8.30 -9.01 7.23
CA GLU A 64 -9.54 -9.80 7.19
C GLU A 64 -10.77 -8.89 7.01
N SER A 65 -10.84 -7.78 7.75
CA SER A 65 -11.91 -6.79 7.58
C SER A 65 -11.93 -6.21 6.17
N TYR A 66 -10.76 -5.90 5.61
CA TYR A 66 -10.63 -5.38 4.25
C TYR A 66 -11.07 -6.39 3.18
N LEU A 67 -10.63 -7.65 3.32
CA LEU A 67 -11.04 -8.72 2.41
C LEU A 67 -12.55 -9.00 2.48
N ARG A 68 -13.12 -8.95 3.69
CA ARG A 68 -14.56 -9.09 3.89
C ARG A 68 -15.35 -7.96 3.25
N ASP A 69 -14.86 -6.73 3.40
CA ASP A 69 -15.54 -5.54 2.91
C ASP A 69 -15.43 -5.40 1.37
N ILE A 70 -14.29 -5.80 0.78
CA ILE A 70 -14.22 -6.05 -0.68
C ILE A 70 -15.22 -7.13 -1.12
N ALA A 71 -15.32 -8.24 -0.38
CA ALA A 71 -16.22 -9.33 -0.75
C ALA A 71 -17.70 -8.95 -0.62
N LEU A 72 -18.03 -7.99 0.24
CA LEU A 72 -19.36 -7.41 0.40
C LEU A 72 -19.64 -6.29 -0.61
N GLY A 73 -18.62 -5.82 -1.33
CA GLY A 73 -18.74 -4.74 -2.31
C GLY A 73 -18.87 -3.35 -1.69
N GLU A 74 -18.56 -3.19 -0.41
CA GLU A 74 -18.79 -1.96 0.37
C GLU A 74 -17.57 -1.04 0.48
N PHE A 75 -16.43 -1.41 -0.14
CA PHE A 75 -15.19 -0.62 0.00
C PHE A 75 -15.15 0.58 -0.97
N GLU A 76 -16.00 1.58 -0.71
CA GLU A 76 -15.83 2.93 -1.25
C GLU A 76 -14.72 3.65 -0.46
N HIS A 77 -13.45 3.36 -0.77
CA HIS A 77 -12.38 4.24 -0.32
C HIS A 77 -12.32 5.43 -1.27
N GLU A 78 -13.12 6.43 -0.93
CA GLU A 78 -13.03 7.78 -1.45
C GLU A 78 -11.65 8.32 -1.06
N VAL A 79 -10.69 8.22 -1.99
CA VAL A 79 -9.47 9.03 -1.92
C VAL A 79 -9.92 10.42 -2.41
N GLU A 80 -10.55 11.16 -1.51
CA GLU A 80 -10.94 12.55 -1.73
C GLU A 80 -9.68 13.36 -2.09
N LYS A 81 -9.84 14.21 -3.10
CA LYS A 81 -8.80 14.86 -3.89
C LYS A 81 -8.54 16.27 -3.38
#